data_AF-A0A955VBA5-F1
#
_entry.id   AF-A0A955VBA5-F1
#
_cell.length_a   1.000
_cell.length_b   1.000
_cell.length_c   1.000
_cell.angle_alpha   90.00
_cell.angle_beta   90.00
_cell.angle_gamma   90.00
#
_symmetry.space_group_name_H-M   'P 1'
#
loop_
_entity.id
_entity.type
_entity.pdbx_description
1 polymer ?
#
loop_
_entity_poly.entity_id
_entity_poly.type
_entity_poly.pdbx_seq_one_letter_code
_entity_poly.pdbx_strand_id
1 'polypeptide(L)'
;MHRPAVLALAVLFSVTALGHAFAAGPPLDHQAKITYEFIGFLKDGDNFLVRGVDSNMGPRYEVWDTKESEFVKVFPYTGDDEKKALYKIKREFGETQAPSEDATNPKKKDIMMLVGQKGDKLDIYMMKGDKVTKYDDIKVYKDEKTGNMAKANQKVATWDADGKFAVIIYSQKLDEKFKSVDRDYIYSFKFKAYKVD
;
A
#
# COMPACT_ATOMS: atom_id res chain seq x y z
N MET A 1 54.10 -11.51 42.10
CA MET A 1 53.54 -10.16 41.86
C MET A 1 52.30 -10.31 41.00
N HIS A 2 51.13 -10.33 41.65
CA HIS A 2 49.83 -10.54 41.00
C HIS A 2 49.15 -9.19 40.75
N ARG A 3 48.63 -8.98 39.54
CA ARG A 3 47.75 -7.85 39.20
C ARG A 3 46.29 -8.32 39.28
N PRO A 4 45.39 -7.55 39.92
CA PRO A 4 43.99 -7.92 40.05
C PRO A 4 43.19 -7.60 38.77
N ALA A 5 42.21 -8.48 38.50
CA ALA A 5 41.20 -8.34 37.47
C ALA A 5 40.22 -7.21 37.80
N VAL A 6 39.92 -6.36 36.82
CA VAL A 6 38.86 -5.36 36.93
C VAL A 6 37.60 -5.94 36.29
N LEU A 7 36.64 -6.23 37.16
CA LEU A 7 35.26 -6.63 36.90
C LEU A 7 34.54 -5.46 36.19
N ALA A 8 34.06 -5.66 34.97
CA ALA A 8 33.23 -4.68 34.27
C ALA A 8 31.75 -5.03 34.45
N LEU A 9 31.03 -4.02 34.92
CA LEU A 9 29.64 -3.95 35.38
C LEU A 9 28.64 -4.35 34.28
N ALA A 10 27.78 -5.34 34.57
CA ALA A 10 26.64 -5.69 33.73
C ALA A 10 25.53 -4.64 33.90
N VAL A 11 25.24 -3.89 32.84
CA VAL A 11 24.10 -2.97 32.79
C VAL A 11 22.86 -3.76 32.36
N LEU A 12 21.95 -4.00 33.31
CA LEU A 12 20.61 -4.48 33.02
C LEU A 12 19.83 -3.37 32.31
N PHE A 13 19.60 -3.54 31.01
CA PHE A 13 18.58 -2.77 30.30
C PHE A 13 17.21 -3.38 30.57
N SER A 14 16.43 -2.67 31.37
CA SER A 14 14.99 -2.90 31.57
C SER A 14 14.27 -2.67 30.25
N VAL A 15 13.93 -3.75 29.53
CA VAL A 15 13.04 -3.70 28.37
C VAL A 15 11.64 -3.41 28.87
N THR A 16 11.23 -2.15 28.85
CA THR A 16 9.85 -1.74 29.04
C THR A 16 9.02 -2.29 27.89
N ALA A 17 8.04 -3.13 28.22
CA ALA A 17 7.04 -3.62 27.29
C ALA A 17 6.25 -2.43 26.72
N LEU A 18 6.55 -2.06 25.47
CA LEU A 18 5.70 -1.23 24.64
C LEU A 18 4.42 -2.01 24.34
N GLY A 19 3.44 -1.85 25.25
CA GLY A 19 2.06 -2.22 24.99
C GLY A 19 1.59 -1.48 23.75
N HIS A 20 1.45 -2.21 22.65
CA HIS A 20 0.83 -1.70 21.43
C HIS A 20 -0.65 -1.49 21.74
N ALA A 21 -0.99 -0.27 22.17
CA ALA A 21 -2.36 0.18 22.16
C ALA A 21 -2.82 0.16 20.70
N PHE A 22 -3.58 -0.85 20.32
CA PHE A 22 -4.35 -0.84 19.09
C PHE A 22 -5.33 0.32 19.21
N ALA A 23 -4.93 1.48 18.66
CA ALA A 23 -5.78 2.65 18.58
C ALA A 23 -7.01 2.24 17.77
N ALA A 24 -8.18 2.29 18.41
CA ALA A 24 -9.46 2.23 17.71
C ALA A 24 -9.42 3.30 16.61
N GLY A 25 -9.61 2.88 15.35
CA GLY A 25 -9.60 3.78 14.22
C GLY A 25 -10.63 4.91 14.39
N PRO A 26 -10.43 6.08 13.75
CA PRO A 26 -11.37 7.18 13.87
C PRO A 26 -12.78 6.76 13.43
N PRO A 27 -13.84 7.29 14.07
CA PRO A 27 -15.22 6.94 13.77
C PRO A 27 -15.55 7.18 12.28
N LEU A 28 -16.23 6.23 11.65
CA LEU A 28 -16.51 6.17 10.21
C LEU A 28 -17.45 7.28 9.68
N ASP A 29 -18.02 8.12 10.54
CA ASP A 29 -19.18 8.98 10.22
C ASP A 29 -18.85 10.21 9.33
N HIS A 30 -17.56 10.45 9.06
CA HIS A 30 -17.07 11.56 8.23
C HIS A 30 -15.79 11.21 7.44
N GLN A 31 -15.66 10.00 6.91
CA GLN A 31 -14.52 9.71 6.03
C GLN A 31 -14.71 10.39 4.67
N ALA A 32 -13.79 11.27 4.32
CA ALA A 32 -13.75 11.92 3.01
C ALA A 32 -13.64 10.88 1.89
N LYS A 33 -14.31 11.14 0.76
CA LYS A 33 -14.10 10.35 -0.45
C LYS A 33 -12.71 10.67 -0.97
N ILE A 34 -11.86 9.64 -1.05
CA ILE A 34 -10.52 9.74 -1.62
C ILE A 34 -10.43 8.77 -2.78
N THR A 35 -10.06 9.27 -3.95
CA THR A 35 -9.78 8.45 -5.13
C THR A 35 -8.31 8.50 -5.48
N TYR A 36 -7.71 7.36 -5.79
CA TYR A 36 -6.32 7.25 -6.22
C TYR A 36 -6.21 6.80 -7.68
N GLU A 37 -5.21 7.36 -8.34
CA GLU A 37 -4.70 7.00 -9.65
C GLU A 37 -3.22 6.67 -9.52
N PHE A 38 -2.80 5.49 -10.00
CA PHE A 38 -1.40 5.11 -9.99
C PHE A 38 -0.66 5.83 -11.13
N ILE A 39 0.44 6.51 -10.81
CA ILE A 39 1.21 7.25 -11.82
C ILE A 39 2.42 6.45 -12.29
N GLY A 40 3.15 5.83 -11.36
CA GLY A 40 4.36 5.11 -11.71
C GLY A 40 5.22 4.75 -10.51
N PHE A 41 6.17 3.83 -10.74
CA PHE A 41 7.27 3.61 -9.81
C PHE A 41 8.29 4.73 -9.97
N LEU A 42 8.94 5.15 -8.89
CA LEU A 42 10.06 6.09 -8.95
C LEU A 42 11.33 5.32 -9.32
N LYS A 43 12.35 6.04 -9.81
CA LYS A 43 13.53 5.46 -10.49
C LYS A 43 14.16 4.25 -9.80
N ASP A 44 14.20 4.25 -8.47
CA ASP A 44 14.88 3.24 -7.68
C ASP A 44 13.98 2.02 -7.34
N GLY A 45 12.68 2.08 -7.68
CA GLY A 45 11.68 1.05 -7.37
C GLY A 45 11.29 0.97 -5.89
N ASP A 46 12.04 1.62 -5.00
CA ASP A 46 11.77 1.67 -3.56
C ASP A 46 10.53 2.51 -3.23
N ASN A 47 10.18 3.47 -4.09
CA ASN A 47 9.00 4.31 -3.91
C ASN A 47 8.09 4.27 -5.16
N PHE A 48 6.82 4.57 -4.95
CA PHE A 48 5.86 4.79 -6.05
C PHE A 48 5.07 6.08 -5.85
N LEU A 49 4.57 6.59 -6.97
CA LEU A 49 3.81 7.83 -7.04
C LEU A 49 2.36 7.52 -7.37
N VAL A 50 1.46 8.08 -6.55
CA VAL A 50 0.03 8.11 -6.83
C VAL A 50 -0.47 9.55 -6.88
N ARG A 51 -1.53 9.77 -7.63
CA ARG A 51 -2.33 10.98 -7.59
C ARG A 51 -3.58 10.69 -6.77
N GLY A 52 -3.75 11.41 -5.67
CA GLY A 52 -4.94 11.37 -4.83
C GLY A 52 -5.83 12.57 -5.12
N VAL A 53 -7.14 12.35 -5.17
CA VAL A 53 -8.14 13.42 -5.15
C VAL A 53 -9.04 13.17 -3.95
N ASP A 54 -9.00 14.10 -3.01
CA ASP A 54 -9.75 14.05 -1.77
C ASP A 54 -10.83 15.12 -1.81
N SER A 55 -12.07 14.74 -1.49
CA SER A 55 -13.22 15.65 -1.55
C SER A 55 -13.07 16.90 -0.70
N ASN A 56 -12.25 16.85 0.36
CA ASN A 56 -12.06 17.95 1.29
C ASN A 56 -10.75 18.72 1.07
N MET A 57 -9.72 18.05 0.53
CA MET A 57 -8.37 18.64 0.38
C MET A 57 -8.00 18.98 -1.07
N GLY A 58 -8.75 18.49 -2.06
CA GLY A 58 -8.42 18.66 -3.47
C GLY A 58 -7.36 17.65 -3.97
N PRO A 59 -6.78 17.92 -5.16
CA PRO A 59 -5.81 17.01 -5.78
C PRO A 59 -4.42 17.17 -5.16
N ARG A 60 -3.71 16.05 -5.07
CA ARG A 60 -2.33 15.99 -4.58
C ARG A 60 -1.61 14.79 -5.15
N TYR A 61 -0.30 14.88 -5.21
CA TYR A 61 0.55 13.72 -5.43
C TYR A 61 1.03 13.17 -4.08
N GLU A 62 1.10 11.85 -3.96
CA GLU A 62 1.61 11.18 -2.77
C GLU A 62 2.70 10.19 -3.18
N VAL A 63 3.82 10.26 -2.46
CA VAL A 63 4.90 9.30 -2.57
C VAL A 63 4.76 8.31 -1.43
N TRP A 64 4.83 7.03 -1.78
CA TRP A 64 4.68 5.91 -0.87
C TRP A 64 5.89 4.98 -0.97
N ASP A 65 6.29 4.41 0.15
CA ASP A 65 7.31 3.37 0.22
C ASP A 65 6.70 2.05 -0.25
N THR A 66 7.38 1.38 -1.17
CA THR A 66 6.88 0.17 -1.84
C THR A 66 7.02 -1.08 -0.98
N LYS A 67 7.96 -1.07 -0.02
CA LYS A 67 8.30 -2.23 0.80
C LYS A 67 7.43 -2.30 2.05
N GLU A 68 7.28 -1.16 2.74
CA GLU A 68 6.51 -1.04 3.97
C GLU A 68 5.06 -0.63 3.70
N SER A 69 4.73 -0.21 2.47
CA SER A 69 3.41 0.30 2.11
C SER A 69 3.00 1.52 2.93
N GLU A 70 3.97 2.37 3.26
CA GLU A 70 3.79 3.55 4.10
C GLU A 70 3.83 4.85 3.30
N PHE A 71 3.06 5.82 3.75
CA PHE A 71 3.09 7.17 3.19
C PHE A 71 4.41 7.86 3.54
N VAL A 72 5.08 8.42 2.53
CA VAL A 72 6.35 9.12 2.70
C VAL A 72 6.16 10.63 2.65
N LYS A 73 5.52 11.14 1.60
CA LYS A 73 5.40 12.60 1.37
C LYS A 73 4.23 12.96 0.46
N VAL A 74 3.64 14.14 0.71
CA VAL A 74 2.56 14.71 -0.09
C VAL A 74 3.00 15.99 -0.77
N PHE A 75 2.53 16.18 -2.00
CA PHE A 75 2.73 17.36 -2.82
C PHE A 75 1.34 17.86 -3.27
N PRO A 76 0.68 18.70 -2.47
CA PRO A 76 -0.58 19.31 -2.89
C PRO A 76 -0.33 20.26 -4.07
N TYR A 77 -1.33 20.38 -4.93
CA TYR A 77 -1.29 21.28 -6.07
C TYR A 77 -2.71 21.75 -6.45
N THR A 78 -2.77 22.81 -7.24
CA THR A 78 -3.94 23.28 -7.96
C THR A 78 -3.70 23.11 -9.47
N GLY A 79 -4.74 23.25 -10.30
CA GLY A 79 -4.62 23.02 -11.74
C GLY A 79 -3.46 23.77 -12.42
N ASP A 80 -3.09 24.94 -11.91
CA ASP A 80 -2.05 25.79 -12.49
C ASP A 80 -0.61 25.39 -12.09
N ASP A 81 -0.42 24.66 -10.98
CA ASP A 81 0.91 24.31 -10.46
C ASP A 81 1.19 22.81 -10.40
N GLU A 82 0.32 21.97 -10.97
CA GLU A 82 0.52 20.53 -11.11
C GLU A 82 1.90 20.16 -11.68
N LYS A 83 2.31 20.84 -12.77
CA LYS A 83 3.63 20.63 -13.39
C LYS A 83 4.79 20.98 -12.45
N LYS A 84 4.62 21.99 -11.58
CA LYS A 84 5.63 22.36 -10.59
C LYS A 84 5.72 21.31 -9.48
N ALA A 85 4.60 20.72 -9.08
CA ALA A 85 4.59 19.62 -8.13
C ALA A 85 5.32 18.39 -8.71
N LEU A 86 5.01 17.98 -9.94
CA LEU A 86 5.72 16.90 -10.64
C LEU A 86 7.22 17.17 -10.78
N TYR A 87 7.62 18.40 -11.10
CA TYR A 87 9.03 18.77 -11.17
C TYR A 87 9.74 18.64 -9.80
N LYS A 88 9.08 19.04 -8.70
CA LYS A 88 9.62 18.86 -7.34
C LYS A 88 9.81 17.38 -7.01
N ILE A 89 8.82 16.55 -7.32
CA ILE A 89 8.88 15.09 -7.11
C ILE A 89 10.05 14.52 -7.91
N LYS A 90 10.14 14.84 -9.20
CA LYS A 90 11.23 14.37 -10.07
C LYS A 90 12.61 14.76 -9.57
N ARG A 91 12.75 15.97 -9.01
CA ARG A 91 14.01 16.44 -8.44
C ARG A 91 14.39 15.72 -7.15
N GLU A 92 13.41 15.36 -6.32
CA GLU A 92 13.63 14.72 -5.01
C GLU A 92 13.74 13.19 -5.09
N PHE A 93 12.95 12.56 -5.96
CA PHE A 93 12.78 11.11 -6.03
C PHE A 93 13.14 10.50 -7.40
N GLY A 94 13.54 11.32 -8.37
CA GLY A 94 13.89 10.86 -9.71
C GLY A 94 12.70 10.71 -10.67
N GLU A 95 12.98 10.23 -11.88
CA GLU A 95 11.97 10.01 -12.92
C GLU A 95 10.96 8.93 -12.51
N THR A 96 9.71 9.12 -12.93
CA THR A 96 8.68 8.09 -12.84
C THR A 96 8.79 7.12 -14.00
N GLN A 97 8.75 5.83 -13.72
CA GLN A 97 8.58 4.75 -14.67
C GLN A 97 7.08 4.42 -14.76
N ALA A 98 6.55 4.40 -15.99
CA ALA A 98 5.16 4.04 -16.20
C ALA A 98 4.86 2.63 -15.64
N PRO A 99 3.65 2.41 -15.10
CA PRO A 99 3.23 1.07 -14.68
C PRO A 99 3.33 0.04 -15.81
N SER A 100 3.57 -1.21 -15.46
CA SER A 100 3.19 -2.32 -16.34
C SER A 100 1.67 -2.32 -16.47
N GLU A 101 1.16 -2.24 -17.70
CA GLU A 101 -0.27 -2.36 -18.01
C GLU A 101 -0.79 -3.80 -17.80
N ASP A 102 0.13 -4.78 -17.76
CA ASP A 102 -0.19 -6.19 -17.62
C ASP A 102 -0.13 -6.63 -16.14
N ALA A 103 -1.11 -7.45 -15.73
CA ALA A 103 -1.13 -8.15 -14.44
C ALA A 103 -0.06 -9.25 -14.35
N THR A 104 0.56 -9.58 -15.49
CA THR A 104 1.69 -10.50 -15.61
C THR A 104 2.98 -9.86 -15.11
N ASN A 105 3.78 -10.63 -14.36
CA ASN A 105 5.06 -10.16 -13.86
C ASN A 105 6.05 -9.93 -15.04
N PRO A 106 6.69 -8.74 -15.13
CA PRO A 106 7.48 -8.38 -16.31
C PRO A 106 8.75 -9.20 -16.50
N LYS A 107 9.30 -9.79 -15.42
CA LYS A 107 10.49 -10.67 -15.48
C LYS A 107 10.14 -12.16 -15.44
N LYS A 108 9.00 -12.51 -14.85
CA LYS A 108 8.50 -13.90 -14.73
C LYS A 108 7.16 -14.00 -15.43
N LYS A 109 7.20 -14.04 -16.77
CA LYS A 109 6.00 -13.96 -17.63
C LYS A 109 4.99 -15.09 -17.46
N ASP A 110 5.39 -16.17 -16.78
CA ASP A 110 4.52 -17.27 -16.39
C ASP A 110 3.70 -16.97 -15.12
N ILE A 111 3.96 -15.84 -14.45
CA ILE A 111 3.29 -15.45 -13.19
C ILE A 111 2.33 -14.29 -13.44
N MET A 112 1.07 -14.48 -13.07
CA MET A 112 0.00 -13.48 -13.15
C MET A 112 -0.61 -13.22 -11.77
N MET A 113 -0.87 -11.96 -11.45
CA MET A 113 -1.56 -11.56 -10.23
C MET A 113 -3.08 -11.46 -10.47
N LEU A 114 -3.86 -12.05 -9.57
CA LEU A 114 -5.32 -11.98 -9.55
C LEU A 114 -5.76 -11.46 -8.19
N VAL A 115 -6.69 -10.50 -8.14
CA VAL A 115 -7.22 -9.97 -6.89
C VAL A 115 -8.73 -10.13 -6.88
N GLY A 116 -9.29 -10.69 -5.81
CA GLY A 116 -10.72 -10.95 -5.72
C GLY A 116 -11.23 -11.01 -4.29
N GLN A 117 -12.44 -10.51 -4.05
CA GLN A 117 -13.04 -10.55 -2.72
C GLN A 117 -13.62 -11.95 -2.43
N LYS A 118 -13.26 -12.51 -1.27
CA LYS A 118 -13.81 -13.76 -0.75
C LYS A 118 -14.15 -13.58 0.74
N GLY A 119 -15.44 -13.44 1.03
CA GLY A 119 -15.92 -13.21 2.40
C GLY A 119 -15.46 -11.86 2.94
N ASP A 120 -14.72 -11.88 4.05
CA ASP A 120 -14.23 -10.70 4.78
C ASP A 120 -12.84 -10.22 4.31
N LYS A 121 -12.36 -10.77 3.19
CA LYS A 121 -11.01 -10.51 2.67
C LYS A 121 -11.03 -10.23 1.18
N LEU A 122 -10.10 -9.37 0.76
CA LEU A 122 -9.66 -9.22 -0.61
C LEU A 122 -8.42 -10.09 -0.77
N ASP A 123 -8.59 -11.26 -1.34
CA ASP A 123 -7.53 -12.24 -1.53
C ASP A 123 -6.68 -11.87 -2.75
N ILE A 124 -5.36 -11.99 -2.60
CA ILE A 124 -4.39 -11.84 -3.67
C ILE A 124 -3.92 -13.24 -4.05
N TYR A 125 -4.20 -13.66 -5.27
CA TYR A 125 -3.75 -14.93 -5.84
C TYR A 125 -2.64 -14.67 -6.86
N MET A 126 -1.73 -15.62 -6.97
CA MET A 126 -0.73 -15.69 -8.01
C MET A 126 -0.96 -16.96 -8.81
N MET A 127 -1.02 -16.83 -10.12
CA MET A 127 -1.15 -17.94 -11.06
C MET A 127 0.19 -18.19 -11.72
N LYS A 128 0.67 -19.44 -11.75
CA LYS A 128 1.86 -19.89 -12.47
C LYS A 128 1.53 -21.10 -13.33
N GLY A 129 1.39 -20.89 -14.64
CA GLY A 129 0.76 -21.87 -15.52
C GLY A 129 -0.66 -22.21 -15.03
N ASP A 130 -0.95 -23.49 -14.82
CA ASP A 130 -2.27 -23.95 -14.35
C ASP A 130 -2.44 -23.92 -12.82
N LYS A 131 -1.39 -23.56 -12.07
CA LYS A 131 -1.43 -23.53 -10.61
C LYS A 131 -1.86 -22.14 -10.13
N VAL A 132 -2.85 -22.09 -9.24
CA VAL A 132 -3.27 -20.87 -8.55
C VAL A 132 -2.98 -21.00 -7.07
N THR A 133 -2.20 -20.07 -6.52
CA THR A 133 -1.81 -20.07 -5.10
C THR A 133 -2.23 -18.76 -4.45
N LYS A 134 -2.87 -18.83 -3.28
CA LYS A 134 -3.15 -17.64 -2.47
C LYS A 134 -1.83 -17.08 -1.95
N TYR A 135 -1.54 -15.83 -2.28
CA TYR A 135 -0.28 -15.17 -1.97
C TYR A 135 -0.36 -14.31 -0.70
N ASP A 136 -1.44 -13.54 -0.57
CA ASP A 136 -1.72 -12.69 0.59
C ASP A 136 -3.23 -12.39 0.71
N ASP A 137 -3.64 -11.70 1.78
CA ASP A 137 -4.98 -11.13 1.91
C ASP A 137 -5.03 -9.77 2.59
N ILE A 138 -6.00 -8.96 2.17
CA ILE A 138 -6.29 -7.64 2.73
C ILE A 138 -7.65 -7.70 3.41
N LYS A 139 -7.74 -7.26 4.67
CA LYS A 139 -9.01 -7.21 5.39
C LYS A 139 -9.97 -6.22 4.74
N VAL A 140 -11.21 -6.64 4.56
CA VAL A 140 -12.31 -5.78 4.10
C VAL A 140 -13.00 -5.17 5.32
N TYR A 141 -13.34 -3.88 5.22
CA TYR A 141 -14.03 -3.18 6.30
C TYR A 141 -15.40 -3.80 6.53
N LYS A 142 -15.75 -3.93 7.80
CA LYS A 142 -17.07 -4.34 8.28
C LYS A 142 -17.68 -3.17 9.01
N ASP A 143 -18.91 -2.82 8.66
CA ASP A 143 -19.70 -1.87 9.43
C ASP A 143 -20.05 -2.53 10.78
N GLU A 144 -19.56 -1.97 11.86
CA GLU A 144 -19.79 -2.49 13.21
C GLU A 144 -21.26 -2.42 13.64
N LYS A 145 -22.03 -1.45 13.11
CA LYS A 145 -23.45 -1.27 13.44
C LYS A 145 -24.34 -2.24 12.69
N THR A 146 -24.11 -2.40 11.39
CA THR A 146 -24.98 -3.24 10.54
C THR A 146 -24.46 -4.66 10.37
N GLY A 147 -23.18 -4.89 10.66
CA GLY A 147 -22.50 -6.16 10.39
C GLY A 147 -22.20 -6.40 8.90
N ASN A 148 -22.53 -5.45 8.03
CA ASN A 148 -22.33 -5.59 6.58
C ASN A 148 -20.85 -5.42 6.22
N MET A 149 -20.39 -6.26 5.30
CA MET A 149 -19.06 -6.12 4.71
C MET A 149 -19.08 -5.08 3.61
N ALA A 150 -18.00 -4.30 3.51
CA ALA A 150 -17.78 -3.45 2.35
C ALA A 150 -17.62 -4.31 1.09
N LYS A 151 -18.06 -3.78 -0.05
CA LYS A 151 -17.72 -4.34 -1.36
C LYS A 151 -16.38 -3.78 -1.78
N ALA A 152 -15.38 -4.65 -1.88
CA ALA A 152 -14.05 -4.32 -2.34
C ALA A 152 -13.90 -4.62 -3.83
N ASN A 153 -13.38 -3.67 -4.61
CA ASN A 153 -13.08 -3.88 -6.03
C ASN A 153 -11.65 -3.44 -6.34
N GLN A 154 -10.90 -4.26 -7.07
CA GLN A 154 -9.59 -3.87 -7.59
C GLN A 154 -9.76 -2.75 -8.63
N LYS A 155 -9.00 -1.66 -8.49
CA LYS A 155 -8.86 -0.61 -9.50
C LYS A 155 -7.58 -0.76 -10.31
N VAL A 156 -6.47 -1.01 -9.63
CA VAL A 156 -5.14 -1.18 -10.23
C VAL A 156 -4.46 -2.36 -9.56
N ALA A 157 -3.76 -3.17 -10.35
CA ALA A 157 -2.77 -4.10 -9.85
C ALA A 157 -1.61 -4.10 -10.86
N THR A 158 -0.44 -3.64 -10.43
CA THR A 158 0.70 -3.41 -11.32
C THR A 158 2.00 -3.82 -10.64
N TRP A 159 3.03 -4.00 -11.47
CA TRP A 159 4.37 -4.45 -11.09
C TRP A 159 5.39 -3.37 -11.38
N ASP A 160 6.45 -3.32 -10.56
CA ASP A 160 7.65 -2.56 -10.91
C ASP A 160 8.35 -3.21 -12.12
N ALA A 161 9.25 -2.47 -12.77
CA ALA A 161 9.94 -2.96 -13.97
C ALA A 161 10.75 -4.26 -13.74
N ASP A 162 11.19 -4.50 -12.51
CA ASP A 162 11.91 -5.71 -12.12
C ASP A 162 11.01 -6.85 -11.63
N GLY A 163 9.70 -6.62 -11.50
CA GLY A 163 8.75 -7.60 -10.97
C GLY A 163 9.04 -8.03 -9.52
N LYS A 164 9.76 -7.20 -8.76
CA LYS A 164 10.11 -7.39 -7.35
C LYS A 164 9.03 -6.87 -6.42
N PHE A 165 8.26 -5.88 -6.85
CA PHE A 165 7.22 -5.24 -6.08
C PHE A 165 5.93 -5.17 -6.87
N ALA A 166 4.82 -5.27 -6.15
CA ALA A 166 3.50 -5.07 -6.71
C ALA A 166 2.76 -4.01 -5.90
N VAL A 167 1.96 -3.21 -6.59
CA VAL A 167 1.05 -2.22 -6.00
C VAL A 167 -0.35 -2.54 -6.45
N ILE A 168 -1.27 -2.57 -5.49
CA ILE A 168 -2.70 -2.75 -5.69
C ILE A 168 -3.40 -1.50 -5.17
N ILE A 169 -4.22 -0.89 -6.00
CA ILE A 169 -5.21 0.11 -5.59
C ILE A 169 -6.57 -0.55 -5.66
N TYR A 170 -7.33 -0.50 -4.57
CA TYR A 170 -8.67 -1.07 -4.49
C TYR A 170 -9.63 -0.08 -3.83
N SER A 171 -10.88 -0.06 -4.27
CA SER A 171 -11.94 0.69 -3.63
C SER A 171 -12.68 -0.20 -2.64
N GLN A 172 -13.13 0.37 -1.52
CA GLN A 172 -14.14 -0.28 -0.67
C GLN A 172 -15.36 0.63 -0.56
N LYS A 173 -16.54 0.06 -0.86
CA LYS A 173 -17.84 0.73 -0.75
C LYS A 173 -18.69 0.06 0.33
N LEU A 174 -19.16 0.84 1.31
CA LEU A 174 -20.21 0.42 2.24
C LEU A 174 -21.59 0.86 1.70
N ASP A 175 -22.58 -0.02 1.79
CA ASP A 175 -23.88 0.16 1.12
C ASP A 175 -24.79 1.22 1.80
N GLU A 176 -25.71 1.77 1.00
CA GLU A 176 -26.13 3.18 0.99
C GLU A 176 -27.00 3.72 2.13
N LYS A 177 -27.36 2.94 3.16
CA LYS A 177 -28.35 3.45 4.14
C LYS A 177 -27.86 4.57 5.06
N PHE A 178 -26.55 4.78 5.24
CA PHE A 178 -26.04 5.73 6.26
C PHE A 178 -24.72 6.45 5.92
N LYS A 179 -24.61 7.05 4.72
CA LYS A 179 -23.40 7.75 4.21
C LYS A 179 -22.40 6.74 3.64
N SER A 180 -22.34 6.66 2.31
CA SER A 180 -21.46 5.76 1.58
C SER A 180 -19.99 6.16 1.81
N VAL A 181 -19.28 5.35 2.60
CA VAL A 181 -17.82 5.34 2.53
C VAL A 181 -17.47 4.72 1.17
N ASP A 182 -16.96 5.54 0.26
CA ASP A 182 -16.41 5.16 -1.04
C ASP A 182 -14.98 5.71 -1.08
N ARG A 183 -14.03 4.83 -0.77
CA ARG A 183 -12.62 5.22 -0.59
C ARG A 183 -11.70 4.23 -1.25
N ASP A 184 -10.70 4.75 -1.93
CA ASP A 184 -9.58 3.98 -2.44
C ASP A 184 -8.52 3.79 -1.35
N TYR A 185 -7.94 2.60 -1.36
CA TYR A 185 -6.86 2.18 -0.50
C TYR A 185 -5.72 1.66 -1.36
N ILE A 186 -4.51 1.74 -0.81
CA ILE A 186 -3.28 1.35 -1.45
C ILE A 186 -2.67 0.23 -0.64
N TYR A 187 -2.26 -0.83 -1.31
CA TYR A 187 -1.53 -1.94 -0.73
C TYR A 187 -0.35 -2.27 -1.63
N SER A 188 0.85 -2.33 -1.06
CA SER A 188 2.06 -2.73 -1.78
C SER A 188 2.77 -3.86 -1.05
N PHE A 189 3.48 -4.69 -1.80
CA PHE A 189 4.23 -5.79 -1.22
C PHE A 189 5.42 -6.18 -2.08
N LYS A 190 6.44 -6.72 -1.41
CA LYS A 190 7.57 -7.38 -2.08
C LYS A 190 7.17 -8.78 -2.51
N PHE A 191 7.33 -9.05 -3.80
CA PHE A 191 7.10 -10.36 -4.39
C PHE A 191 8.21 -11.35 -4.03
N LYS A 192 7.79 -12.56 -3.69
CA LYS A 192 8.65 -13.66 -3.29
C LYS A 192 8.29 -14.89 -4.10
N ALA A 193 9.08 -15.17 -5.14
CA ALA A 193 8.82 -16.25 -6.10
C ALA A 193 8.58 -17.62 -5.44
N TYR A 194 9.32 -17.93 -4.36
CA TYR A 194 9.19 -19.20 -3.63
C TYR A 194 7.81 -19.44 -3.01
N LYS A 195 6.94 -18.42 -2.91
CA LYS A 195 5.55 -18.58 -2.46
C LYS A 195 4.60 -19.07 -3.57
N VAL A 196 5.06 -19.11 -4.82
CA VAL A 196 4.26 -19.43 -6.02
C VAL A 196 4.80 -20.65 -6.78
N ASP A 197 5.87 -21.27 -6.29
CA ASP A 197 6.50 -22.45 -6.90
C ASP A 197 5.77 -23.75 -6.51
#